data_AF-A0A170ZE73-F1
#
_entry.id   AF-A0A170ZE73-F1
#
_cell.length_a   1.000
_cell.length_b   1.000
_cell.length_c   1.000
_cell.angle_alpha   90.00
_cell.angle_beta   90.00
_cell.angle_gamma   90.00
#
_symmetry.space_group_name_H-M   'P 1'
#
loop_
_entity.id
_entity.type
_entity.pdbx_description
1 polymer ?
#
loop_
_entity_poly.entity_id
_entity_poly.type
_entity_poly.pdbx_seq_one_letter_code
_entity_poly.pdbx_strand_id
1 'polypeptide(L)'
;VDFFKERGGPVMYPDEITSKWKIKAWNPETPAPEKAVRNLTLNFGPQHPAAHGVLRLVLELDGEYVVRADPHIGLLHRGTEKLIEYKTYTQALPYFDRLDYVSMMCNEQCYSLAIEKLLNIDVPLRAKYIRTLFAEITRILNHIMAVGTHALDIGAMTPFFWLFEER
;
A
#
# COMPACT_ATOMS: atom_id res chain seq x y z
N VAL A 1 -0.32 -26.20 4.59
CA VAL A 1 -1.10 -26.85 5.67
C VAL A 1 -0.22 -27.71 6.56
N ASP A 2 0.85 -28.31 6.04
CA ASP A 2 1.71 -29.22 6.83
C ASP A 2 2.68 -28.51 7.79
N PHE A 3 3.13 -27.29 7.47
CA PHE A 3 3.98 -26.47 8.35
C PHE A 3 3.34 -26.17 9.72
N PHE A 4 2.02 -25.93 9.76
CA PHE A 4 1.29 -25.67 11.00
C PHE A 4 1.03 -26.95 11.81
N LYS A 5 1.01 -28.12 11.15
CA LYS A 5 0.85 -29.41 11.85
C LYS A 5 2.13 -29.79 12.61
N GLU A 6 3.30 -29.48 12.06
CA GLU A 6 4.58 -29.76 12.72
C GLU A 6 4.83 -28.88 13.95
N ARG A 7 4.29 -27.65 13.99
CA ARG A 7 4.52 -26.69 15.09
C ARG A 7 3.35 -26.52 16.06
N GLY A 8 2.37 -27.42 16.05
CA GLY A 8 1.20 -27.36 16.92
C GLY A 8 1.42 -27.78 18.38
N GLY A 9 2.64 -28.18 18.74
CA GLY A 9 3.00 -28.61 20.10
C GLY A 9 3.47 -27.45 20.99
N PRO A 10 3.45 -27.62 22.32
CA PRO A 10 4.03 -26.65 23.25
C PRO A 10 5.53 -26.43 22.96
N VAL A 11 5.96 -25.17 22.85
CA VAL A 11 7.32 -24.74 22.45
C VAL A 11 8.35 -24.85 23.60
N MET A 12 8.01 -25.54 24.69
CA MET A 12 8.86 -25.69 25.87
C MET A 12 9.78 -26.93 25.77
N TYR A 13 10.78 -27.03 26.67
CA TYR A 13 11.75 -28.14 26.71
C TYR A 13 11.06 -29.51 26.61
N PRO A 14 11.58 -30.43 25.78
CA PRO A 14 10.94 -31.70 25.49
C PRO A 14 11.19 -32.71 26.61
N ASP A 15 10.39 -32.68 27.66
CA ASP A 15 10.30 -33.77 28.64
C ASP A 15 9.20 -34.77 28.25
N GLU A 16 9.28 -36.01 28.74
CA GLU A 16 8.27 -37.07 28.52
C GLU A 16 6.86 -36.68 28.97
N ILE A 17 6.76 -35.66 29.83
CA ILE A 17 5.52 -35.14 30.39
C ILE A 17 4.95 -34.01 29.52
N THR A 18 5.79 -33.06 29.10
CA THR A 18 5.39 -31.88 28.30
C THR A 18 5.02 -32.22 26.86
N SER A 19 5.61 -33.27 26.29
CA SER A 19 5.26 -33.75 24.94
C SER A 19 3.82 -34.29 24.84
N LYS A 20 3.24 -34.76 25.96
CA LYS A 20 1.88 -35.31 26.01
C LYS A 20 0.81 -34.25 26.29
N TRP A 21 1.21 -33.00 26.56
CA TRP A 21 0.27 -31.90 26.76
C TRP A 21 -0.37 -31.48 25.45
N LYS A 22 -1.64 -31.85 25.28
CA LYS A 22 -2.49 -31.27 24.23
C LYS A 22 -2.94 -29.89 24.68
N ILE A 23 -2.63 -28.86 23.90
CA ILE A 23 -3.18 -27.52 24.13
C ILE A 23 -4.70 -27.65 24.03
N LYS A 24 -5.40 -27.47 25.16
CA LYS A 24 -6.85 -27.32 25.12
C LYS A 24 -7.15 -26.05 24.35
N ALA A 25 -7.95 -26.15 23.29
CA ALA A 25 -8.50 -24.96 22.65
C ALA A 25 -9.21 -24.15 23.75
N TRP A 26 -8.87 -22.85 23.84
CA TRP A 26 -9.42 -21.95 24.86
C TRP A 26 -10.96 -21.88 24.82
N ASN A 27 -11.58 -22.35 23.72
CA ASN A 27 -13.01 -22.55 23.61
C ASN A 27 -13.33 -23.94 22.99
N PRO A 28 -13.72 -24.96 23.77
CA PRO A 28 -14.05 -26.29 23.25
C PRO A 28 -15.42 -26.35 22.56
N GLU A 29 -16.28 -25.37 22.79
CA GLU A 29 -17.59 -25.26 22.17
C GLU A 29 -17.66 -23.93 21.42
N THR A 30 -17.45 -23.96 20.10
CA THR A 30 -18.12 -22.95 19.27
C THR A 30 -19.62 -23.28 19.39
N PRO A 31 -20.46 -22.41 19.98
CA PRO A 31 -21.89 -22.66 20.02
C PRO A 31 -22.36 -22.95 18.59
N ALA A 32 -23.22 -23.97 18.42
CA ALA A 32 -23.78 -24.27 17.11
C ALA A 32 -24.39 -22.98 16.55
N PRO A 33 -23.99 -22.53 15.35
CA PRO A 33 -24.49 -21.26 14.82
C PRO A 33 -26.01 -21.34 14.71
N GLU A 34 -26.73 -20.61 15.58
CA GLU A 34 -28.21 -20.64 15.65
C GLU A 34 -28.88 -20.20 14.33
N LYS A 35 -28.11 -19.52 13.47
CA LYS A 35 -28.44 -19.21 12.08
C LYS A 35 -27.24 -19.53 11.20
N ALA A 36 -27.48 -20.05 10.00
CA ALA A 36 -26.47 -20.06 8.96
C ALA A 36 -26.08 -18.61 8.67
N VAL A 37 -24.95 -18.16 9.23
CA VAL A 37 -24.41 -16.83 8.96
C VAL A 37 -24.03 -16.82 7.49
N ARG A 38 -24.82 -16.12 6.69
CA ARG A 38 -24.53 -15.91 5.28
C ARG A 38 -23.48 -14.81 5.23
N ASN A 39 -22.30 -15.12 4.72
CA ASN A 39 -21.28 -14.11 4.46
C ASN A 39 -21.91 -12.94 3.69
N LEU A 40 -21.81 -11.75 4.28
CA LEU A 40 -22.33 -10.52 3.70
C LEU A 40 -21.33 -10.05 2.66
N THR A 41 -21.76 -10.00 1.40
CA THR A 41 -20.97 -9.40 0.33
C THR A 41 -21.25 -7.90 0.31
N LEU A 42 -20.32 -7.08 0.81
CA LEU A 42 -20.40 -5.64 0.81
C LEU A 42 -19.55 -5.07 -0.34
N ASN A 43 -20.18 -4.27 -1.21
CA ASN A 43 -19.48 -3.58 -2.29
C ASN A 43 -19.15 -2.16 -1.85
N PHE A 44 -17.89 -1.93 -1.52
CA PHE A 44 -17.35 -0.61 -1.22
C PHE A 44 -17.08 0.13 -2.54
N GLY A 45 -17.91 1.13 -2.81
CA GLY A 45 -17.92 1.84 -4.09
C GLY A 45 -16.70 2.76 -4.30
N PRO A 46 -16.40 3.10 -5.57
CA PRO A 46 -15.20 3.85 -5.95
C PRO A 46 -15.20 5.33 -5.55
N GLN A 47 -16.34 5.88 -5.14
CA GLN A 47 -16.49 7.27 -4.67
C GLN A 47 -16.55 7.39 -3.14
N HIS A 48 -16.35 6.28 -2.41
CA HIS A 48 -16.43 6.33 -0.97
C HIS A 48 -15.33 7.24 -0.40
N PRO A 49 -15.62 8.18 0.52
CA PRO A 49 -14.65 9.16 1.03
C PRO A 49 -13.39 8.54 1.63
N ALA A 50 -13.53 7.37 2.26
CA ALA A 50 -12.42 6.58 2.81
C ALA A 50 -11.64 5.75 1.77
N ALA A 51 -11.94 5.88 0.47
CA ALA A 51 -11.08 5.40 -0.59
C ALA A 51 -10.24 6.58 -1.11
N HIS A 52 -9.03 6.76 -0.57
CA HIS A 52 -8.07 7.69 -1.17
C HIS A 52 -7.78 7.28 -2.63
N GLY A 53 -8.16 8.15 -3.57
CA GLY A 53 -8.12 7.86 -5.00
C GLY A 53 -9.42 7.22 -5.48
N VAL A 54 -9.31 6.18 -6.32
CA VAL A 54 -10.47 5.49 -6.88
C VAL A 54 -10.24 3.99 -6.74
N LEU A 55 -10.86 3.41 -5.72
CA LEU A 55 -10.73 1.99 -5.38
C LEU A 55 -12.11 1.39 -5.13
N ARG A 56 -12.38 0.24 -5.75
CA ARG A 56 -13.55 -0.57 -5.43
C ARG A 56 -13.09 -1.82 -4.68
N LEU A 57 -13.68 -2.07 -3.50
CA LEU A 57 -13.43 -3.28 -2.72
C LEU A 57 -14.72 -4.10 -2.63
N VAL A 58 -14.66 -5.36 -3.08
CA VAL A 58 -15.72 -6.34 -2.80
C VAL A 58 -15.29 -7.12 -1.57
N LEU A 59 -15.98 -6.90 -0.46
CA LEU A 59 -15.67 -7.49 0.84
C LEU A 59 -16.66 -8.61 1.15
N GLU A 60 -16.14 -9.77 1.51
CA GLU A 60 -16.93 -10.84 2.13
C GLU A 60 -16.71 -10.77 3.65
N LEU A 61 -17.78 -10.41 4.36
CA LEU A 61 -17.76 -10.16 5.79
C LEU A 61 -18.49 -11.29 6.54
N ASP A 62 -17.88 -11.73 7.64
CA ASP A 62 -18.51 -12.56 8.67
C ASP A 62 -18.63 -11.72 9.95
N GLY A 63 -19.76 -11.00 10.07
CA GLY A 63 -19.94 -9.97 11.09
C GLY A 63 -18.94 -8.82 10.94
N GLU A 64 -18.07 -8.64 11.94
CA GLU A 64 -17.01 -7.63 11.97
C GLU A 64 -15.69 -8.13 11.35
N TYR A 65 -15.58 -9.42 11.04
CA TYR A 65 -14.37 -10.02 10.48
C TYR A 65 -14.41 -10.00 8.96
N VAL A 66 -13.31 -9.57 8.34
CA VAL A 66 -13.12 -9.65 6.89
C VAL A 66 -12.60 -11.04 6.53
N VAL A 67 -13.41 -11.84 5.84
CA VAL A 67 -13.02 -13.18 5.37
C VAL A 67 -12.22 -13.06 4.07
N ARG A 68 -12.67 -12.20 3.17
CA ARG A 68 -12.04 -11.95 1.88
C ARG A 68 -12.23 -10.51 1.45
N ALA A 69 -11.21 -9.93 0.83
CA ALA A 69 -11.28 -8.62 0.20
C ALA A 69 -10.71 -8.72 -1.22
N ASP A 70 -11.54 -8.45 -2.23
CA ASP A 70 -11.12 -8.39 -3.63
C ASP A 70 -10.99 -6.92 -4.06
N PRO A 71 -9.75 -6.40 -4.22
CA PRO A 71 -9.53 -5.06 -4.72
C PRO A 71 -9.64 -5.00 -6.25
N HIS A 72 -10.65 -4.29 -6.74
CA HIS A 72 -10.77 -3.94 -8.15
C HIS A 72 -10.05 -2.62 -8.44
N ILE A 73 -8.85 -2.73 -9.01
CA ILE A 73 -8.03 -1.61 -9.46
C ILE A 73 -8.21 -1.34 -10.96
N GLY A 74 -7.63 -0.25 -11.46
CA GLY A 74 -7.63 0.10 -12.89
C GLY A 74 -8.61 1.20 -13.29
N LEU A 75 -9.39 1.73 -12.36
CA LEU A 75 -10.28 2.88 -12.60
C LEU A 75 -9.53 4.18 -12.95
N LEU A 76 -8.24 4.24 -12.60
CA LEU A 76 -7.30 5.30 -13.00
C LEU A 76 -6.28 4.83 -14.04
N HIS A 77 -6.55 3.72 -14.75
CA HIS A 77 -5.71 3.30 -15.86
C HIS A 77 -5.84 4.31 -17.01
N ARG A 78 -4.73 4.98 -17.34
CA ARG A 78 -4.66 6.03 -18.37
C ARG A 78 -3.92 5.60 -19.64
N GLY A 79 -3.52 4.33 -19.75
CA GLY A 79 -2.72 3.84 -20.88
C GLY A 79 -1.38 4.57 -21.04
N THR A 80 -0.78 5.03 -19.94
CA THR A 80 0.44 5.86 -19.95
C THR A 80 1.60 5.18 -20.66
N GLU A 81 1.79 3.89 -20.44
CA GLU A 81 2.83 3.08 -21.09
C GLU A 81 2.69 3.13 -22.61
N LYS A 82 1.47 2.95 -23.12
CA LYS A 82 1.17 3.01 -24.55
C LYS A 82 1.37 4.41 -25.13
N LEU A 83 1.02 5.45 -24.37
CA LEU A 83 1.22 6.84 -24.82
C LEU A 83 2.70 7.22 -24.88
N ILE A 84 3.54 6.64 -24.02
CA ILE A 84 4.99 6.91 -24.02
C ILE A 84 5.66 6.31 -25.25
N GLU A 85 5.18 5.17 -25.78
CA GLU A 85 5.72 4.57 -27.02
C GLU A 85 5.68 5.51 -28.23
N TYR A 86 4.67 6.39 -28.30
CA TYR A 86 4.50 7.32 -29.42
C TYR A 86 5.17 8.68 -29.19
N LYS A 87 5.94 8.84 -28.10
CA LYS A 87 6.54 10.12 -27.69
C LYS A 87 8.05 10.04 -27.62
N THR A 88 8.70 11.18 -27.85
CA THR A 88 10.15 11.27 -27.67
C THR A 88 10.52 11.25 -26.18
N TYR A 89 11.78 10.90 -25.86
CA TYR A 89 12.24 10.81 -24.46
C TYR A 89 11.98 12.08 -23.64
N THR A 90 12.15 13.26 -24.23
CA THR A 90 11.88 14.55 -23.58
C THR A 90 10.38 14.83 -23.42
N GLN A 91 9.56 14.43 -24.40
CA GLN A 91 8.10 14.54 -24.33
C GLN A 91 7.45 13.55 -23.35
N ALA A 92 8.13 12.44 -23.05
CA ALA A 92 7.68 11.44 -22.10
C ALA A 92 7.93 11.84 -20.64
N LEU A 93 8.87 12.76 -20.37
CA LEU A 93 9.25 13.17 -19.01
C LEU A 93 8.05 13.64 -18.14
N PRO A 94 7.12 14.48 -18.61
CA PRO A 94 5.96 14.91 -17.82
C PRO A 94 4.92 13.81 -17.52
N TYR A 95 5.05 12.61 -18.12
CA TYR A 95 4.20 11.48 -17.73
C TYR A 95 4.66 10.86 -16.42
N PHE A 96 5.97 10.86 -16.15
CA PHE A 96 6.54 10.28 -14.93
C PHE A 96 6.18 11.10 -13.69
N ASP A 97 6.06 12.42 -13.80
CA ASP A 97 5.51 13.29 -12.75
C ASP A 97 4.10 12.90 -12.31
N ARG A 98 3.31 12.35 -13.24
CA ARG A 98 1.89 12.11 -13.05
C ARG A 98 1.59 10.68 -12.62
N LEU A 99 2.59 9.81 -12.53
CA LEU A 99 2.44 8.43 -12.04
C LEU A 99 2.21 8.43 -10.53
N ASP A 100 3.23 8.84 -9.77
CA ASP A 100 3.05 9.27 -8.38
C ASP A 100 3.00 10.80 -8.36
N TYR A 101 1.78 11.32 -8.21
CA TYR A 101 1.51 12.76 -8.21
C TYR A 101 1.94 13.46 -6.91
N VAL A 102 2.42 12.72 -5.91
CA VAL A 102 2.93 13.25 -4.65
C VAL A 102 4.45 13.36 -4.69
N SER A 103 5.14 12.42 -5.37
CA SER A 103 6.61 12.38 -5.49
C SER A 103 7.12 12.62 -6.92
N MET A 104 6.70 13.75 -7.52
CA MET A 104 7.03 14.15 -8.90
C MET A 104 8.54 14.09 -9.22
N MET A 105 9.37 14.84 -8.49
CA MET A 105 10.83 14.91 -8.77
C MET A 105 11.55 13.56 -8.61
N CYS A 106 11.09 12.69 -7.70
CA CYS A 106 11.65 11.35 -7.53
C CYS A 106 11.43 10.48 -8.78
N ASN A 107 10.25 10.59 -9.40
CA ASN A 107 9.94 9.86 -10.62
C ASN A 107 10.71 10.41 -11.82
N GLU A 108 10.82 11.73 -11.96
CA GLU A 108 11.65 12.35 -13.00
C GLU A 108 13.11 11.95 -12.85
N GLN A 109 13.62 11.92 -11.62
CA GLN A 109 14.99 11.50 -11.34
C GLN A 109 15.20 10.04 -11.73
N CYS A 110 14.27 9.14 -11.40
CA CYS A 110 14.34 7.73 -11.80
C CYS A 110 14.39 7.58 -13.33
N TYR A 111 13.51 8.28 -14.03
CA TYR A 111 13.45 8.27 -15.49
C TYR A 111 14.73 8.85 -16.14
N SER A 112 15.21 9.98 -15.62
CA SER A 112 16.43 10.63 -16.10
C SER A 112 17.66 9.75 -15.88
N LEU A 113 17.78 9.12 -14.71
CA LEU A 113 18.88 8.17 -14.43
C LEU A 113 18.85 6.96 -15.37
N ALA A 114 17.65 6.45 -15.70
CA ALA A 114 17.52 5.36 -16.66
C ALA A 114 18.03 5.76 -18.06
N ILE A 115 17.66 6.95 -18.56
CA ILE A 115 18.14 7.47 -19.85
C ILE A 115 19.64 7.75 -19.82
N GLU A 116 20.14 8.41 -18.77
CA GLU A 116 21.56 8.74 -18.61
C GLU A 116 22.42 7.48 -18.60
N LYS A 117 21.95 6.42 -17.93
CA LYS A 117 22.61 5.11 -17.92
C LYS A 117 22.57 4.42 -19.29
N LEU A 118 21.47 4.53 -20.03
CA LEU A 118 21.38 4.00 -21.40
C LEU A 118 22.31 4.73 -22.37
N LEU A 119 22.49 6.05 -22.17
CA LEU A 119 23.37 6.88 -22.99
C LEU A 119 24.83 6.89 -22.51
N ASN A 120 25.14 6.27 -21.36
CA ASN A 120 26.45 6.31 -20.70
C ASN A 120 26.98 7.74 -20.49
N ILE A 121 26.13 8.66 -20.03
CA ILE A 121 26.50 10.06 -19.75
C ILE A 121 26.61 10.28 -18.25
N ASP A 122 27.65 11.00 -17.85
CA ASP A 122 27.83 11.43 -16.47
C ASP A 122 27.30 12.86 -16.23
N VAL A 123 26.53 13.02 -15.16
CA VAL A 123 25.93 14.30 -14.78
C VAL A 123 26.92 15.13 -13.97
N PRO A 124 27.01 16.47 -14.17
CA PRO A 124 27.90 17.33 -13.40
C PRO A 124 27.59 17.28 -11.90
N LEU A 125 28.63 17.41 -11.07
CA LEU A 125 28.55 17.27 -9.62
C LEU A 125 27.49 18.21 -8.99
N ARG A 126 27.39 19.45 -9.47
CA ARG A 126 26.37 20.41 -9.02
C ARG A 126 24.94 19.89 -9.22
N ALA A 127 24.66 19.26 -10.36
CA ALA A 127 23.33 18.73 -10.64
C ALA A 127 23.02 17.49 -9.79
N LYS A 128 24.02 16.66 -9.45
CA LYS A 128 23.84 15.54 -8.52
C LYS A 128 23.39 16.04 -7.13
N TYR A 129 24.00 17.11 -6.61
CA TYR A 129 23.58 17.72 -5.32
C TYR A 129 22.18 18.34 -5.36
N ILE A 130 21.83 19.02 -6.45
CA ILE A 130 20.49 19.60 -6.62
C ILE A 130 19.44 18.49 -6.64
N ARG A 131 19.69 17.39 -7.37
CA ARG A 131 18.79 16.23 -7.42
C ARG A 131 18.57 15.62 -6.05
N THR A 132 19.64 15.38 -5.29
CA THR A 132 19.49 14.82 -3.94
C THR A 132 18.71 15.77 -3.04
N LEU A 133 19.00 17.08 -3.07
CA LEU A 133 18.25 18.08 -2.28
C LEU A 133 16.75 18.05 -2.60
N PHE A 134 16.37 18.10 -3.87
CA PHE A 134 14.95 18.07 -4.26
C PHE A 134 14.30 16.72 -3.99
N ALA A 135 15.02 15.61 -4.13
CA ALA A 135 14.51 14.28 -3.78
C ALA A 135 14.21 14.14 -2.29
N GLU A 136 15.05 14.72 -1.41
CA GLU A 136 14.77 14.80 0.03
C GLU A 136 13.53 15.65 0.32
N ILE A 137 13.40 16.81 -0.33
CA ILE A 137 12.22 17.67 -0.19
C ILE A 137 10.95 16.92 -0.60
N THR A 138 10.92 16.31 -1.79
CA THR A 138 9.75 15.55 -2.24
C THR A 138 9.46 14.32 -1.39
N ARG A 139 10.48 13.72 -0.77
CA ARG A 139 10.27 12.64 0.20
C ARG A 139 9.57 13.13 1.46
N ILE A 140 9.99 14.27 2.02
CA ILE A 140 9.32 14.90 3.17
C ILE A 140 7.87 15.22 2.81
N LEU A 141 7.63 15.87 1.68
CA LEU A 141 6.27 16.16 1.20
C LEU A 141 5.42 14.90 1.07
N ASN A 142 5.97 13.80 0.55
CA ASN A 142 5.25 12.54 0.43
C ASN A 142 4.89 11.93 1.79
N HIS A 143 5.83 11.93 2.75
CA HIS A 143 5.54 11.44 4.10
C HIS A 143 4.53 12.30 4.84
N ILE A 144 4.59 13.63 4.70
CA ILE A 144 3.60 14.57 5.26
C ILE A 144 2.21 14.24 4.72
N MET A 145 2.08 14.04 3.40
CA MET A 145 0.82 13.63 2.79
C MET A 145 0.36 12.28 3.34
N ALA A 146 1.22 11.26 3.33
CA ALA A 146 0.86 9.91 3.76
C ALA A 146 0.38 9.86 5.23
N VAL A 147 1.09 10.54 6.14
CA VAL A 147 0.72 10.59 7.56
C VAL A 147 -0.54 11.44 7.76
N GLY A 148 -0.63 12.59 7.10
CA GLY A 148 -1.79 13.48 7.21
C GLY A 148 -3.07 12.81 6.72
N THR A 149 -3.05 12.19 5.55
CA THR A 149 -4.20 11.51 4.97
C THR A 149 -4.59 10.28 5.78
N HIS A 150 -3.61 9.50 6.24
CA HIS A 150 -3.89 8.34 7.09
C HIS A 150 -4.53 8.74 8.43
N ALA A 151 -4.06 9.82 9.05
CA ALA A 151 -4.67 10.35 10.28
C ALA A 151 -6.11 10.80 10.02
N LEU A 152 -6.37 11.45 8.88
CA LEU A 152 -7.70 11.88 8.48
C LEU A 152 -8.66 10.69 8.30
N ASP A 153 -8.21 9.62 7.64
CA ASP A 153 -9.00 8.40 7.41
C ASP A 153 -9.41 7.69 8.72
N ILE A 154 -8.55 7.74 9.74
CA ILE A 154 -8.86 7.19 11.07
C ILE A 154 -9.80 8.12 11.85
N GLY A 155 -9.86 9.41 11.49
CA GLY A 155 -10.76 10.41 12.07
C GLY A 155 -10.06 11.61 12.74
N ALA A 156 -8.73 11.66 12.75
CA ALA A 156 -7.97 12.79 13.30
C ALA A 156 -7.84 13.92 12.25
N MET A 157 -8.79 14.86 12.27
CA MET A 157 -8.85 15.95 11.28
C MET A 157 -7.83 17.08 11.52
N THR A 158 -7.49 17.40 12.77
CA THR A 158 -6.62 18.54 13.09
C THR A 158 -5.17 18.43 12.59
N PRO A 159 -4.45 17.28 12.71
CA PRO A 159 -3.06 17.20 12.26
C PRO A 159 -2.94 17.31 10.73
N PHE A 160 -3.97 16.96 9.97
CA PHE A 160 -3.99 17.11 8.52
C PHE A 160 -3.78 18.57 8.11
N PHE A 161 -4.48 19.52 8.76
CA PHE A 161 -4.36 20.93 8.43
C PHE A 161 -2.99 21.52 8.79
N TRP A 162 -2.40 21.11 9.92
CA TRP A 162 -1.06 21.56 10.31
C TRP A 162 0.01 21.05 9.35
N LEU A 163 -0.09 19.79 8.94
CA LEU A 163 0.84 19.18 7.99
C LEU A 163 0.72 19.78 6.58
N PHE A 164 -0.47 20.23 6.19
CA PHE A 164 -0.69 20.90 4.91
C PHE A 164 -0.20 22.35 4.86
N GLU A 165 0.04 22.98 6.00
CA GLU A 165 0.67 24.32 6.04
C GLU A 165 2.15 24.26 5.64
N GLU A 166 2.84 23.19 6.07
CA GLU A 166 4.26 22.96 5.78
C GLU A 166 4.54 22.35 4.38
N ARG A 167 3.48 21.90 3.68
CA ARG A 167 3.56 21.21 2.38
C ARG A 167 3.31 22.16 1.21
#